data_AF-A0A420VKY9-F1
#
_entry.id   AF-A0A420VKY9-F1
#
_cell.length_a   1.000
_cell.length_b   1.000
_cell.length_c   1.000
_cell.angle_alpha   90.00
_cell.angle_beta   90.00
_cell.angle_gamma   90.00
#
_symmetry.space_group_name_H-M   'P 1'
#
loop_
_entity.id
_entity.type
_entity.pdbx_description
1 polymer ?
#
loop_
_entity_poly.entity_id
_entity_poly.type
_entity_poly.pdbx_seq_one_letter_code
_entity_poly.pdbx_strand_id
1 'polypeptide(L)' 'MKTRVEKIILHALENLSDEIPELKIVHSKTQLFLDSLALVSLVADLEELLSEEFDKEIILADEKMMSARNSPFKDV' A
#
# COMPACT_ATOMS: atom_id res chain seq x y z
N MET A 1 7.95 13.92 13.89
CA MET A 1 7.49 12.72 14.63
C MET A 1 6.84 11.82 13.60
N LYS A 2 7.47 10.69 13.23
CA LYS A 2 6.87 9.77 12.26
C LYS A 2 5.66 9.08 12.90
N THR A 3 4.51 9.16 12.25
CA THR A 3 3.24 8.60 12.74
C THR A 3 3.30 7.07 12.76
N ARG A 4 2.57 6.37 13.64
CA ARG A 4 2.52 4.88 13.67
C ARG A 4 2.18 4.29 12.29
N VAL A 5 1.23 4.91 11.60
CA VAL A 5 0.83 4.56 10.22
C VAL A 5 1.99 4.72 9.21
N GLU A 6 2.82 5.76 9.34
CA GLU A 6 3.96 5.95 8.43
C GLU A 6 4.98 4.82 8.56
N LYS A 7 5.18 4.28 9.78
CA LYS A 7 6.07 3.13 9.99
C LYS A 7 5.53 1.87 9.32
N ILE A 8 4.21 1.65 9.40
CA ILE A 8 3.55 0.49 8.77
C ILE A 8 3.68 0.58 7.26
N ILE A 9 3.43 1.75 6.68
CA ILE A 9 3.57 1.97 5.24
C ILE A 9 5.02 1.70 4.79
N LEU A 10 6.02 2.18 5.53
CA LEU A 10 7.42 1.93 5.21
C LEU A 10 7.79 0.45 5.35
N HIS A 11 7.22 -0.25 6.33
CA HIS A 11 7.45 -1.68 6.52
C HIS A 11 6.84 -2.52 5.39
N ALA A 12 5.60 -2.23 4.99
CA ALA A 12 4.97 -2.88 3.84
C ALA A 12 5.77 -2.65 2.54
N LEU A 13 6.30 -1.44 2.34
CA LEU A 13 7.15 -1.13 1.19
C LEU A 13 8.52 -1.83 1.24
N GLU A 14 9.06 -2.07 2.44
CA GLU A 14 10.27 -2.87 2.62
C GLU A 14 10.02 -4.34 2.26
N ASN A 15 8.88 -4.91 2.62
CA ASN A 15 8.50 -6.26 2.22
C ASN A 15 8.38 -6.39 0.69
N LEU A 16 7.79 -5.38 0.03
CA LEU A 16 7.70 -5.34 -1.43
C LEU A 16 9.07 -5.09 -2.12
N SER A 17 10.10 -4.69 -1.36
CA SER A 17 11.43 -4.42 -1.91
C SER A 17 12.20 -5.67 -2.36
N ASP A 18 11.74 -6.85 -1.93
CA ASP A 18 12.28 -8.13 -2.41
C ASP A 18 11.94 -8.36 -3.89
N GLU A 19 10.80 -7.84 -4.35
CA GLU A 19 10.36 -7.89 -5.75
C GLU A 19 10.76 -6.64 -6.54
N ILE A 20 10.77 -5.48 -5.88
CA ILE A 20 11.09 -4.17 -6.47
C ILE A 20 12.25 -3.53 -5.68
N PRO A 21 13.52 -3.77 -6.06
CA PRO A 21 14.69 -3.31 -5.31
C PRO A 21 14.74 -1.79 -5.08
N GLU A 22 14.10 -1.01 -5.95
CA GLU A 22 13.97 0.45 -5.85
C GLU A 22 13.19 0.89 -4.59
N LEU A 23 12.36 0.01 -4.01
CA LEU A 23 11.58 0.31 -2.81
C LEU A 23 12.41 0.23 -1.52
N LYS A 24 13.65 -0.28 -1.59
CA LYS A 24 14.53 -0.44 -0.43
C LYS A 24 14.96 0.87 0.22
N ILE A 25 14.91 1.98 -0.53
CA ILE A 25 15.27 3.33 -0.06
C ILE A 25 14.08 4.27 -0.24
N VAL A 26 12.93 3.90 0.31
CA VAL A 26 11.73 4.73 0.27
C VAL A 26 11.63 5.61 1.51
N HIS A 27 11.27 6.87 1.27
CA HIS A 27 10.97 7.87 2.30
C HIS A 27 9.58 8.45 2.05
N SER A 28 9.02 9.16 3.02
CA SER A 28 7.66 9.71 2.93
C SER A 28 7.41 10.72 1.80
N LYS A 29 8.45 11.13 1.08
CA LYS A 29 8.35 12.00 -0.12
C LYS A 29 8.73 11.29 -1.43
N THR A 30 9.11 10.02 -1.37
CA THR A 30 9.51 9.26 -2.56
C THR A 30 8.27 8.98 -3.38
N GLN A 31 8.33 9.29 -4.68
CA GLN A 31 7.28 8.89 -5.62
C GLN A 31 7.39 7.38 -5.86
N LEU A 32 6.26 6.69 -5.72
CA LEU A 32 6.17 5.26 -5.95
C LEU A 32 5.69 5.00 -7.38
N PHE A 33 6.46 4.23 -8.13
CA PHE A 33 6.07 3.71 -9.44
C PHE A 33 5.82 2.21 -9.28
N LEU A 34 4.58 1.86 -8.99
CA LEU A 34 4.13 0.48 -8.84
C LEU A 34 3.33 0.09 -10.08
N ASP A 35 3.48 -1.15 -10.53
CA ASP A 35 2.55 -1.72 -11.49
C ASP A 35 1.22 -2.06 -10.81
N SER A 36 0.20 -2.43 -11.60
CA SER A 36 -1.13 -2.71 -11.05
C SER A 36 -1.09 -3.84 -10.02
N LEU A 37 -0.30 -4.89 -10.24
CA LEU A 37 -0.25 -6.06 -9.36
C LEU A 37 0.45 -5.75 -8.04
N ALA A 38 1.61 -5.10 -8.07
CA ALA A 38 2.37 -4.65 -6.91
C ALA A 38 1.55 -3.67 -6.06
N LEU A 39 0.72 -2.83 -6.70
CA LEU A 39 -0.20 -1.96 -5.97
C LEU A 39 -1.32 -2.74 -5.27
N VAL A 40 -1.89 -3.77 -5.90
CA VAL A 40 -2.88 -4.64 -5.23
C VAL A 40 -2.25 -5.35 -4.04
N SER A 41 -1.06 -5.95 -4.21
CA SER A 41 -0.34 -6.63 -3.14
C SER A 41 -0.04 -5.68 -1.97
N LEU A 42 0.48 -4.49 -2.26
CA LEU A 42 0.75 -3.47 -1.23
C LEU A 42 -0.52 -3.09 -0.46
N VAL A 43 -1.64 -2.94 -1.16
CA VAL A 43 -2.91 -2.57 -0.51
C VAL A 43 -3.38 -3.69 0.41
N ALA A 44 -3.34 -4.95 -0.02
CA ALA A 44 -3.72 -6.09 0.80
C ALA A 44 -2.85 -6.21 2.07
N ASP A 45 -1.53 -6.08 1.92
CA ASP A 45 -0.59 -6.11 3.05
C ASP A 45 -0.87 -4.98 4.04
N LEU A 46 -1.20 -3.79 3.54
CA LEU A 46 -1.55 -2.65 4.40
C LEU A 46 -2.86 -2.87 5.15
N GLU A 47 -3.89 -3.43 4.51
CA GLU A 47 -5.16 -3.75 5.16
C GLU A 47 -4.95 -4.74 6.32
N GLU A 48 -4.14 -5.79 6.10
CA GLU A 48 -3.79 -6.76 7.13
C GLU A 48 -3.00 -6.13 8.28
N LEU A 49 -1.87 -5.47 7.98
CA LEU A 49 -1.02 -4.84 9.00
C LEU A 49 -1.73 -3.76 9.82
N LEU A 50 -2.61 -2.98 9.17
CA LEU A 50 -3.40 -1.96 9.87
C LEU A 50 -4.50 -2.61 10.73
N SER A 51 -5.11 -3.70 10.25
CA SER A 51 -6.10 -4.44 11.02
C SER A 51 -5.49 -5.04 12.28
N GLU A 52 -4.32 -5.66 12.16
CA GLU A 52 -3.59 -6.21 13.32
C GLU A 52 -3.16 -5.13 14.31
N GLU A 53 -2.62 -4.00 13.85
CA GLU A 53 -2.11 -2.95 14.74
C GLU A 53 -3.22 -2.16 15.44
N PHE A 54 -4.34 -1.91 14.74
CA PHE A 54 -5.39 -1.02 15.22
C PHE A 54 -6.67 -1.74 15.66
N ASP A 55 -6.73 -3.07 15.53
CA ASP A 55 -7.90 -3.91 15.83
C ASP A 55 -9.15 -3.40 15.09
N LYS A 56 -8.95 -2.97 13.84
CA LYS A 56 -9.97 -2.36 12.98
C LYS A 56 -9.82 -2.86 11.57
N GLU A 57 -10.90 -3.44 11.07
CA GLU A 57 -11.01 -3.80 9.66
C GLU A 57 -11.03 -2.52 8.81
N ILE A 58 -9.96 -2.30 8.04
CA ILE A 58 -9.83 -1.18 7.11
C ILE A 58 -9.89 -1.76 5.70
N ILE A 59 -10.75 -1.19 4.86
CA ILE A 59 -10.82 -1.51 3.44
C ILE A 59 -10.36 -0.27 2.67
N LEU A 60 -9.18 -0.37 2.08
CA LEU A 60 -8.56 0.63 1.20
C LEU A 60 -9.04 0.48 -0.24
N ALA A 61 -9.34 -0.75 -0.69
CA ALA A 61 -9.81 -1.06 -2.05
C ALA A 61 -11.33 -1.30 -2.17
N ASP A 62 -12.17 -0.43 -1.60
CA ASP A 62 -13.64 -0.53 -1.68
C ASP A 62 -14.18 -0.30 -3.11
N GLU A 63 -15.37 -0.81 -3.44
CA GLU A 63 -16.03 -0.67 -4.76
C GLU A 63 -16.19 0.81 -5.18
N LYS A 64 -16.33 1.71 -4.21
CA LYS A 64 -16.35 3.17 -4.45
C LYS A 64 -15.00 3.72 -4.92
N MET A 65 -13.89 3.12 -4.47
CA MET A 65 -12.55 3.43 -4.96
C MET A 65 -12.31 2.76 -6.32
N MET A 66 -12.81 1.53 -6.51
CA MET A 66 -12.66 0.81 -7.79
C MET A 66 -13.40 1.45 -8.96
N SER A 67 -14.54 2.10 -8.70
CA SER A 67 -15.31 2.88 -9.68
C SER A 67 -14.76 4.29 -9.93
N ALA A 68 -13.72 4.71 -9.20
CA ALA A 68 -13.10 6.01 -9.40
C ALA A 68 -12.41 6.09 -10.78
N ARG A 69 -12.46 7.27 -11.40
CA ARG A 69 -12.01 7.51 -12.78
C ARG A 69 -10.55 7.07 -13.06
N ASN A 70 -9.70 7.03 -12.02
CA ASN A 70 -8.28 6.64 -12.06
C ASN A 70 -7.98 5.41 -11.17
N SER A 71 -8.92 4.47 -11.06
CA SER A 71 -8.69 3.25 -10.27
C SER A 71 -7.76 2.26 -11.02
N PRO A 72 -6.74 1.70 -10.36
CA PRO A 72 -5.91 0.63 -10.90
C PRO A 72 -6.69 -0.68 -11.14
N PHE A 73 -7.90 -0.80 -10.59
CA PHE A 73 -8.80 -1.95 -10.75
C PHE A 73 -9.84 -1.78 -11.88
N LYS A 74 -9.81 -0.66 -12.61
CA LYS A 74 -10.86 -0.36 -13.59
C LYS A 74 -10.76 -1.17 -14.90
N ASP A 75 -9.54 -1.49 -15.32
CA ASP A 75 -9.26 -2.10 -16.64
C ASP A 75 -8.76 -3.56 -16.55
N VAL A 76 -9.11 -4.29 -15.48
CA VAL A 76 -8.84 -5.75 -15.36
C VAL A 76 -9.89 -6.60 -16.08
#